data_AF-A0A3M1BCS1-F1
#
_entry.id   AF-A0A3M1BCS1-F1
#
_cell.length_a   1.000
_cell.length_b   1.000
_cell.length_c   1.000
_cell.angle_alpha   90.00
_cell.angle_beta   90.00
_cell.angle_gamma   90.00
#
_symmetry.space_group_name_H-M   'P 1'
#
loop_
_entity.id
_entity.type
_entity.pdbx_description
1 polymer ?
#
loop_
_entity_poly.entity_id
_entity_poly.type
_entity_poly.pdbx_seq_one_letter_code
_entity_poly.pdbx_strand_id
1 'polypeptide(L)'
;MTGSDTQKSIVHILPTFEVGGLENGVVNLINRMDGRRFRHTLCVFSGTAEARARLLREVPVHLLGKREGNDPRLPFRIARVLRETKADIVRTYGWGAWLEGVIA
;
A
#
# COMPACT_ATOMS: atom_id res chain seq x y z
N MET A 1 -30.37 -12.86 -4.73
CA MET A 1 -29.82 -13.07 -3.37
C MET A 1 -28.71 -12.07 -3.15
N THR A 2 -29.04 -11.01 -2.42
CA THR A 2 -28.25 -9.81 -2.15
C THR A 2 -27.23 -10.07 -1.04
N GLY A 3 -26.00 -10.41 -1.40
CA GLY A 3 -24.86 -10.16 -0.52
C GLY A 3 -24.50 -8.69 -0.63
N SER A 4 -24.47 -7.95 0.47
CA SER A 4 -23.78 -6.67 0.51
C SER A 4 -22.31 -6.93 0.18
N ASP A 5 -21.91 -6.80 -1.09
CA ASP A 5 -20.50 -6.97 -1.49
C ASP A 5 -19.77 -5.68 -1.07
N THR A 6 -19.53 -5.58 0.24
CA THR A 6 -18.81 -4.46 0.85
C THR A 6 -17.44 -4.40 0.20
N GLN A 7 -17.18 -3.35 -0.57
CA GLN A 7 -15.91 -3.13 -1.25
C GLN A 7 -14.74 -3.33 -0.27
N LYS A 8 -13.85 -4.28 -0.56
CA LYS A 8 -12.72 -4.65 0.28
C LYS A 8 -11.58 -3.64 0.15
N SER A 9 -11.07 -3.18 1.29
CA SER A 9 -9.94 -2.25 1.38
C SER A 9 -8.62 -3.02 1.40
N ILE A 10 -7.76 -2.79 0.41
CA ILE A 10 -6.44 -3.42 0.31
C ILE A 10 -5.36 -2.35 0.48
N VAL A 11 -4.50 -2.52 1.47
CA VAL A 11 -3.31 -1.69 1.67
C VAL A 11 -2.08 -2.41 1.16
N HIS A 12 -1.34 -1.75 0.28
CA HIS A 12 -0.08 -2.21 -0.28
C HIS A 12 1.06 -1.48 0.43
N ILE A 13 1.93 -2.21 1.12
CA ILE A 13 3.07 -1.66 1.85
C ILE A 13 4.34 -1.92 1.05
N LEU A 14 5.03 -0.85 0.65
CA LEU A 14 6.25 -0.90 -0.14
C LEU A 14 7.35 -0.02 0.50
N PRO A 15 8.64 -0.40 0.37
CA PRO A 15 9.74 0.48 0.76
C PRO A 15 9.76 1.78 -0.06
N THR A 16 9.59 1.66 -1.37
CA THR A 16 9.59 2.76 -2.35
C THR A 16 8.50 2.51 -3.40
N PHE A 17 8.05 3.56 -4.09
CA PHE A 17 7.10 3.41 -5.21
C PHE A 17 7.56 4.19 -6.44
N GLU A 18 8.81 3.93 -6.79
CA GLU A 18 9.50 4.47 -7.96
C GLU A 18 9.28 3.58 -9.19
N VAL A 19 9.81 3.99 -10.34
CA VAL A 19 9.74 3.16 -11.54
C VAL A 19 10.71 1.98 -11.42
N GLY A 20 10.16 0.78 -11.19
CA GLY A 20 10.94 -0.46 -11.04
C GLY A 20 10.14 -1.73 -11.38
N GLY A 21 10.78 -2.89 -11.27
CA GLY A 21 10.17 -4.18 -11.65
C GLY A 21 9.02 -4.61 -10.73
N LEU A 22 9.22 -4.48 -9.42
CA LEU A 22 8.21 -4.81 -8.39
C LEU A 22 7.02 -3.84 -8.49
N GLU A 23 7.32 -2.56 -8.60
CA GLU A 23 6.36 -1.47 -8.64
C GLU A 23 5.50 -1.56 -9.90
N ASN A 24 6.09 -1.93 -11.05
CA ASN A 24 5.33 -2.26 -12.25
C ASN A 24 4.37 -3.44 -12.04
N GLY A 25 4.80 -4.46 -11.28
CA GLY A 25 3.94 -5.56 -10.87
C GLY A 25 2.73 -5.08 -10.06
N VAL A 26 2.96 -4.20 -9.07
CA VAL A 26 1.90 -3.62 -8.24
C VAL A 26 0.96 -2.75 -9.07
N VAL A 27 1.48 -1.90 -9.95
CA VAL A 27 0.69 -1.08 -10.89
C VAL A 27 -0.20 -1.97 -11.76
N ASN A 28 0.36 -2.99 -12.38
CA ASN A 28 -0.40 -3.92 -13.24
C ASN A 28 -1.51 -4.63 -12.47
N LEU A 29 -1.22 -5.02 -11.24
CA LEU A 29 -2.17 -5.71 -10.36
C LEU A 29 -3.33 -4.78 -9.96
N ILE A 30 -3.03 -3.56 -9.51
CA ILE A 30 -4.05 -2.56 -9.17
C ILE A 30 -4.90 -2.21 -10.39
N ASN A 31 -4.27 -2.01 -11.55
CA ASN A 31 -4.97 -1.64 -12.78
C ASN A 31 -5.94 -2.74 -13.25
N ARG A 32 -5.62 -4.02 -13.03
CA ARG A 32 -6.44 -5.16 -13.47
C ARG A 32 -7.49 -5.62 -12.45
N MET A 33 -7.41 -5.20 -11.19
CA MET A 33 -8.42 -5.57 -10.19
C MET A 33 -9.70 -4.74 -10.34
N ASP A 34 -10.84 -5.36 -10.07
CA ASP A 34 -12.15 -4.72 -10.13
C ASP A 34 -12.28 -3.64 -9.04
N GLY A 35 -12.35 -2.37 -9.48
CA GLY A 35 -12.46 -1.21 -8.58
C GLY A 35 -13.78 -1.11 -7.82
N ARG A 36 -14.82 -1.84 -8.25
CA ARG A 36 -16.09 -1.90 -7.53
C ARG A 36 -16.01 -2.82 -6.31
N ARG A 37 -15.16 -3.85 -6.40
CA ARG A 37 -14.97 -4.87 -5.35
C ARG A 37 -13.77 -4.59 -4.47
N PHE A 38 -12.75 -3.91 -5.00
CA PHE A 38 -11.51 -3.63 -4.30
C PHE A 38 -11.14 -2.15 -4.37
N ARG A 39 -10.91 -1.55 -3.20
CA ARG A 39 -10.28 -0.24 -3.05
C ARG A 39 -8.82 -0.42 -2.65
N HIS A 40 -7.93 0.32 -3.29
CA HIS A 40 -6.50 0.21 -3.05
C HIS A 40 -5.99 1.43 -2.29
N THR A 41 -4.97 1.23 -1.47
CA THR A 41 -4.18 2.30 -0.87
C THR A 41 -2.72 1.88 -0.86
N LEU A 42 -1.84 2.79 -1.24
CA LEU A 42 -0.40 2.59 -1.21
C LEU A 42 0.16 3.21 0.09
N CYS A 43 0.99 2.46 0.80
CA CYS A 43 1.72 2.88 1.98
C CYS A 43 3.21 2.70 1.67
N VAL A 44 3.93 3.79 1.52
CA VAL A 44 5.30 3.81 1.00
C VAL A 44 6.22 4.38 2.06
N PHE A 45 7.34 3.73 2.34
CA PHE A 45 8.21 4.15 3.44
C PHE A 45 8.94 5.45 3.13
N SER A 46 9.56 5.57 1.96
CA SER A 46 10.40 6.71 1.61
C SER A 46 10.47 6.93 0.11
N GLY A 47 11.13 8.02 -0.30
CA GLY A 47 11.28 8.40 -1.71
C GLY A 47 10.05 9.10 -2.26
N THR A 48 9.90 9.04 -3.58
CA THR A 48 8.75 9.55 -4.29
C THR A 48 7.84 8.40 -4.73
N ALA A 49 6.66 8.77 -5.22
CA ALA A 49 5.66 7.83 -5.71
C ALA A 49 5.46 7.99 -7.23
N GLU A 50 6.56 8.13 -7.99
CA GLU A 50 6.50 8.36 -9.45
C GLU A 50 5.70 7.31 -10.19
N ALA A 51 5.75 6.04 -9.77
CA ALA A 51 4.98 4.97 -10.39
C ALA A 51 3.46 5.18 -10.30
N ARG A 52 2.97 6.08 -9.42
CA ARG A 52 1.54 6.43 -9.33
C ARG A 52 1.00 6.99 -10.64
N ALA A 53 1.84 7.64 -11.45
CA ALA A 53 1.44 8.20 -12.74
C ALA A 53 0.97 7.13 -13.74
N ARG A 54 1.28 5.85 -13.49
CA ARG A 54 0.91 4.71 -14.33
C ARG A 54 -0.38 4.02 -13.87
N LEU A 55 -0.99 4.49 -12.79
CA LEU A 55 -2.28 3.98 -12.31
C LEU A 55 -3.41 4.56 -13.15
N LEU A 56 -4.33 3.70 -13.59
CA LEU A 56 -5.48 4.08 -14.42
C LEU A 56 -6.63 4.73 -13.62
N ARG A 57 -6.46 4.83 -12.30
CA ARG A 57 -7.44 5.37 -11.37
C ARG A 57 -6.70 6.05 -10.21
N GLU A 58 -7.37 6.96 -9.54
CA GLU A 58 -6.81 7.58 -8.34
C GLU A 58 -6.69 6.56 -7.21
N VAL A 59 -5.49 6.46 -6.64
CA VAL A 59 -5.18 5.58 -5.51
C VAL A 59 -4.47 6.41 -4.46
N PRO A 60 -5.01 6.49 -3.23
CA PRO A 60 -4.35 7.20 -2.14
C PRO A 60 -2.95 6.64 -1.89
N VAL A 61 -1.97 7.54 -1.73
CA VAL A 61 -0.58 7.18 -1.43
C VAL A 61 -0.14 7.88 -0.15
N HIS A 62 0.19 7.10 0.87
CA HIS A 62 0.76 7.57 2.12
C HIS A 62 2.28 7.41 2.09
N LEU A 63 3.00 8.52 1.96
CA LEU A 63 4.45 8.55 2.16
C LEU A 63 4.74 8.67 3.66
N LEU A 64 5.37 7.65 4.26
CA LEU A 64 5.59 7.61 5.71
C LEU A 64 6.81 8.40 6.17
N GLY A 65 7.73 8.71 5.27
CA GLY A 65 8.99 9.40 5.60
C GLY A 65 9.84 8.60 6.57
N LYS A 66 10.10 7.32 6.25
CA LYS A 66 11.06 6.48 6.96
C LYS A 66 12.43 7.14 6.91
N ARG A 67 13.06 7.31 8.07
CA ARG A 67 14.43 7.84 8.18
C ARG A 67 15.43 6.75 7.81
N GLU A 68 16.63 7.14 7.40
CA GLU A 68 17.72 6.18 7.22
C GLU A 68 18.01 5.42 8.52
N GLY A 69 18.35 4.14 8.39
CA GLY A 69 18.57 3.24 9.52
C GLY A 69 17.28 2.68 10.12
N ASN A 70 17.32 2.41 11.43
CA ASN A 70 16.19 1.83 12.14
C ASN A 70 15.20 2.93 12.57
N ASP A 71 13.94 2.79 12.18
CA ASP A 71 12.89 3.75 12.49
C ASP A 71 11.80 3.07 13.32
N PRO A 72 11.90 3.06 14.66
CA PRO A 72 10.95 2.38 15.53
C PRO A 72 9.54 3.03 15.50
N ARG A 73 9.40 4.22 14.88
CA ARG A 73 8.10 4.88 14.69
C ARG A 73 7.39 4.44 13.42
N LEU A 74 8.09 3.72 12.53
CA LEU A 74 7.52 3.25 11.28
C LEU A 74 6.32 2.30 11.49
N PRO A 75 6.38 1.28 12.37
CA PRO A 75 5.23 0.41 12.60
C PRO A 75 4.00 1.18 13.11
N PHE A 76 4.19 2.17 13.99
CA PHE A 76 3.08 3.00 14.47
C PHE A 76 2.44 3.85 13.37
N ARG A 77 3.23 4.37 12.42
CA ARG A 77 2.71 5.09 11.24
C ARG A 77 1.98 4.15 10.28
N ILE A 78 2.50 2.95 10.05
CA ILE A 78 1.81 1.91 9.27
C ILE A 78 0.46 1.59 9.93
N ALA A 79 0.47 1.26 11.23
CA ALA A 79 -0.72 0.92 12.00
C ALA A 79 -1.79 2.04 11.95
N ARG A 80 -1.35 3.30 11.96
CA ARG A 80 -2.24 4.45 11.77
C ARG A 80 -2.91 4.43 10.41
N VAL A 81 -2.15 4.24 9.32
CA VAL A 81 -2.70 4.16 7.96
C VAL A 81 -3.67 2.98 7.83
N LEU A 82 -3.33 1.81 8.38
CA LEU A 82 -4.19 0.63 8.36
C LEU A 82 -5.54 0.88 9.06
N ARG A 83 -5.51 1.56 10.22
CA ARG A 83 -6.72 1.94 10.95
C ARG A 83 -7.56 2.98 10.21
N GLU A 84 -6.94 4.03 9.68
CA GLU A 84 -7.62 5.11 8.95
C GLU A 84 -8.28 4.58 7.66
N THR A 85 -7.61 3.66 6.96
CA THR A 85 -8.10 3.07 5.69
C THR A 85 -9.05 1.90 5.89
N LYS A 86 -9.23 1.44 7.14
CA LYS A 86 -9.99 0.24 7.53
C LYS A 86 -9.59 -0.95 6.66
N ALA A 87 -8.29 -1.25 6.63
CA ALA A 87 -7.74 -2.29 5.77
C ALA A 87 -8.37 -3.66 6.07
N ASP A 88 -8.94 -4.31 5.04
CA ASP A 88 -9.37 -5.71 5.11
C ASP A 88 -8.21 -6.65 4.78
N ILE A 89 -7.32 -6.22 3.88
CA ILE A 89 -6.19 -7.00 3.37
C ILE A 89 -4.94 -6.12 3.38
N VAL A 90 -3.85 -6.63 3.95
CA VAL A 90 -2.53 -5.99 3.92
C VAL A 90 -1.60 -6.84 3.05
N ARG A 91 -0.97 -6.23 2.05
CA ARG A 91 0.06 -6.87 1.23
C ARG A 91 1.37 -6.12 1.38
N THR A 92 2.38 -6.80 1.90
CA THR A 92 3.74 -6.29 2.03
C THR A 92 4.57 -6.75 0.83
N TYR A 93 5.41 -5.86 0.31
CA TYR A 93 6.29 -6.16 -0.80
C TYR A 93 7.74 -5.90 -0.38
N GLY A 94 8.60 -6.90 -0.56
CA GLY A 94 10.00 -6.84 -0.16
C GLY A 94 10.26 -7.18 1.32
N TRP A 95 11.51 -7.55 1.61
CA TRP A 95 11.95 -8.04 2.93
C TRP A 95 11.82 -7.00 4.05
N GLY A 96 12.15 -5.74 3.79
CA GLY A 96 12.06 -4.65 4.77
C GLY A 96 10.63 -4.16 5.03
N ALA A 97 9.62 -4.63 4.31
CA ALA A 97 8.21 -4.37 4.65
C ALA A 97 7.59 -5.51 5.48
N TRP A 98 8.25 -6.66 5.50
CA TRP A 98 7.74 -7.87 6.15
C TRP A 98 7.81 -7.79 7.68
N LEU A 99 8.92 -7.30 8.26
CA LEU A 99 9.05 -7.20 9.71
C LEU A 99 8.13 -6.11 10.29
N GLU A 100 8.14 -4.92 9.69
CA GLU A 100 7.37 -3.77 10.16
C GLU A 100 5.87 -3.90 9.87
N GLY A 101 5.48 -4.62 8.81
CA GLY A 101 4.08 -4.89 8.48
C GLY A 101 3.42 -5.98 9.34
N VAL A 102 4.20 -6.92 9.88
CA VAL A 102 3.69 -7.96 10.82
C VAL A 102 3.56 -7.41 12.24
N ILE A 103 4.36 -6.40 12.60
CA ILE A 103 4.33 -5.76 13.93
C ILE A 103 3.21 -4.69 14.04
N ALA A 104 2.71 -4.17 12.92
CA ALA A 104 1.78 -3.03 12.86
C ALA A 104 0.30 -3.39 13.06
#